data_AF-A0A435XUD8-F1
#
_entry.id   AF-A0A435XUD8-F1
#
_cell.length_a   1.000
_cell.length_b   1.000
_cell.length_c   1.000
_cell.angle_alpha   90.00
_cell.angle_beta   90.00
_cell.angle_gamma   90.00
#
_symmetry.space_group_name_H-M   'P 1'
#
loop_
_entity.id
_entity.type
_entity.pdbx_description
1 polymer ?
#
loop_
_entity_poly.entity_id
_entity_poly.type
_entity_poly.pdbx_seq_one_letter_code
_entity_poly.pdbx_strand_id
1 'polypeptide(L)'
;MQDLKQRPVSVFREFLDGEAAGGIILMVAAALALIVANSPFAETYFSALHAYLGPLSVSHWVNDGLMAVFFLLVGLEIKREVLDGQLSTWPRRVLPGIAAA
;
A
#
# COMPACT_ATOMS: atom_id res chain seq x y z
N MET A 1 -14.66 36.89 -24.08
CA MET A 1 -13.37 36.17 -24.15
C MET A 1 -12.61 36.46 -22.87
N GLN A 2 -12.77 35.61 -21.85
CA GLN A 2 -11.88 35.59 -20.70
C GLN A 2 -11.15 34.26 -20.75
N ASP A 3 -9.87 34.35 -21.05
CA ASP A 3 -8.94 33.24 -21.17
C ASP A 3 -8.98 32.40 -19.90
N LEU A 4 -9.50 31.17 -20.03
CA LEU A 4 -9.45 30.16 -18.98
C LEU A 4 -7.99 29.82 -18.73
N LYS A 5 -7.45 30.41 -17.67
CA LYS A 5 -6.13 30.13 -17.08
C LYS A 5 -6.04 28.64 -16.75
N GLN A 6 -5.61 27.84 -17.72
CA GLN A 6 -5.32 26.42 -17.55
C GLN A 6 -4.20 26.31 -16.53
N ARG A 7 -4.56 25.97 -15.29
CA ARG A 7 -3.58 25.54 -14.29
C ARG A 7 -2.95 24.28 -14.86
N PRO A 8 -1.62 24.21 -15.07
CA PRO A 8 -1.01 22.96 -15.46
C PRO A 8 -1.26 21.99 -14.32
N VAL A 9 -2.23 21.09 -14.51
CA VAL A 9 -2.43 19.96 -13.62
C VAL A 9 -1.11 19.21 -13.70
N SER A 10 -0.37 19.14 -12.60
CA SER A 10 0.99 18.64 -12.67
C SER A 10 0.92 17.19 -13.11
N VAL A 11 1.72 16.82 -14.10
CA VAL A 11 1.87 15.45 -14.62
C VAL A 11 2.03 14.42 -13.48
N PHE A 12 2.60 14.86 -12.36
CA PHE A 12 2.71 14.07 -11.13
C PHE A 12 1.35 13.73 -10.48
N ARG A 13 0.38 14.65 -10.43
CA ARG A 13 -0.97 14.36 -9.92
C ARG A 13 -1.74 13.44 -10.87
N GLU A 14 -1.67 13.71 -12.16
CA GLU A 14 -2.34 12.89 -13.18
C GLU A 14 -1.76 11.47 -13.23
N PHE A 15 -0.46 11.33 -12.98
CA PHE A 15 0.18 10.03 -12.76
C PHE A 15 -0.33 9.37 -11.48
N LEU A 16 -0.36 10.06 -10.34
CA LEU A 16 -0.83 9.50 -9.05
C LEU A 16 -2.33 9.12 -9.06
N ASP A 17 -3.14 9.76 -9.89
CA ASP A 17 -4.56 9.44 -10.06
C ASP A 17 -4.79 8.15 -10.89
N GLY A 18 -3.73 7.61 -11.52
CA GLY A 18 -3.78 6.36 -12.26
C GLY A 18 -3.75 5.13 -11.37
N GLU A 19 -4.61 4.15 -11.66
CA GLU A 19 -4.67 2.85 -10.96
C GLU A 19 -3.32 2.10 -10.98
N ALA A 20 -2.52 2.29 -12.03
CA ALA A 20 -1.18 1.71 -12.18
C ALA A 20 -0.10 2.39 -11.32
N ALA A 21 -0.32 3.60 -10.81
CA ALA A 21 0.69 4.38 -10.11
C ALA A 21 1.08 3.74 -8.77
N GLY A 22 0.10 3.17 -8.06
CA GLY A 22 0.36 2.43 -6.82
C GLY A 22 1.30 1.24 -7.06
N GLY A 23 1.08 0.50 -8.15
CA GLY A 23 1.95 -0.61 -8.54
C GLY A 23 3.38 -0.17 -8.89
N ILE A 24 3.54 0.93 -9.63
CA ILE A 24 4.85 1.46 -9.99
C ILE A 24 5.62 1.94 -8.74
N ILE A 25 4.95 2.64 -7.83
CA ILE A 25 5.56 3.11 -6.57
C ILE A 25 6.02 1.91 -5.73
N LEU A 26 5.20 0.85 -5.62
CA LEU A 26 5.56 -0.36 -4.91
C LEU A 26 6.80 -1.03 -5.51
N MET A 27 6.85 -1.15 -6.84
CA MET A 27 7.99 -1.72 -7.55
C MET A 27 9.28 -0.93 -7.33
N VAL A 28 9.20 0.41 -7.40
CA VAL A 28 10.35 1.28 -7.14
C VAL A 28 10.81 1.15 -5.69
N ALA A 29 9.89 1.13 -4.71
CA ALA A 29 10.23 0.94 -3.31
C ALA A 29 10.94 -0.41 -3.07
N ALA A 30 10.45 -1.49 -3.68
CA ALA A 30 11.09 -2.80 -3.60
C ALA A 30 12.49 -2.82 -4.24
N ALA A 31 12.65 -2.20 -5.41
CA ALA A 31 13.96 -2.08 -6.07
C ALA A 31 14.95 -1.29 -5.21
N LEU A 32 14.52 -0.17 -4.62
CA LEU A 32 15.34 0.62 -3.69
C LEU A 32 15.72 -0.19 -2.45
N ALA A 33 14.80 -0.96 -1.88
CA ALA A 33 15.09 -1.83 -0.74
C ALA A 33 16.15 -2.88 -1.09
N LEU A 34 16.08 -3.50 -2.27
CA LEU A 34 17.10 -4.44 -2.74
C LEU A 34 18.47 -3.77 -2.93
N ILE A 35 18.50 -2.57 -3.52
CA ILE A 35 19.75 -1.82 -3.70
C ILE A 35 20.39 -1.52 -2.34
N VAL A 36 19.60 -0.99 -1.38
CA VAL A 36 20.08 -0.69 -0.03
C VAL A 36 20.60 -1.94 0.66
N ALA A 37 19.86 -3.05 0.60
CA ALA A 37 20.23 -4.31 1.23
C ALA A 37 21.50 -4.97 0.66
N ASN A 38 21.85 -4.69 -0.60
CA ASN A 38 23.07 -5.20 -1.25
C ASN A 38 24.22 -4.17 -1.27
N SER A 39 24.06 -3.03 -0.61
CA SER A 39 25.05 -1.95 -0.57
C SER A 39 25.85 -1.95 0.74
N PRO A 40 26.97 -1.20 0.83
CA PRO A 40 27.70 -1.01 2.08
C PRO A 40 26.87 -0.40 3.22
N PHE A 41 25.73 0.23 2.91
CA PHE A 41 24.80 0.78 3.90
C PHE A 41 23.87 -0.27 4.52
N ALA A 42 23.92 -1.52 4.06
CA ALA A 42 23.05 -2.59 4.54
C ALA A 42 23.20 -2.80 6.06
N GLU A 43 24.41 -2.83 6.59
CA GLU A 43 24.65 -3.04 8.01
C GLU A 43 24.01 -1.93 8.87
N THR A 44 24.21 -0.67 8.47
CA THR A 44 23.57 0.48 9.14
C THR A 44 22.05 0.41 9.04
N TYR A 45 21.49 0.08 7.86
CA TYR A 45 20.06 -0.06 7.65
C TYR A 45 19.44 -1.16 8.52
N PHE A 46 20.02 -2.36 8.53
CA PHE A 46 19.55 -3.46 9.36
C PHE A 46 19.73 -3.17 10.85
N SER A 47 20.83 -2.56 11.27
CA SER A 47 21.03 -2.19 12.68
C SER A 47 19.97 -1.19 13.17
N ALA A 48 19.59 -0.21 12.34
CA ALA A 48 18.52 0.73 12.65
C ALA A 48 17.15 0.04 12.73
N LEU A 49 16.87 -0.90 11.84
CA LEU A 49 15.62 -1.70 11.88
C LEU A 49 15.54 -2.64 13.08
N HIS A 50 16.66 -3.20 13.52
CA HIS A 50 16.72 -4.08 14.69
C HIS A 50 16.89 -3.31 16.00
N ALA A 51 17.04 -1.98 15.96
CA ALA A 51 17.10 -1.17 17.17
C ALA A 51 15.79 -1.33 17.95
N TYR A 52 15.92 -1.57 19.25
CA TYR A 52 14.77 -1.78 20.12
C TYR A 52 14.19 -0.43 20.58
N LEU A 53 12.90 -0.25 20.35
CA LEU A 53 12.08 0.83 20.89
C LEU A 53 11.11 0.23 21.90
N GLY A 54 11.57 0.14 23.15
CA GLY A 54 10.84 -0.55 24.21
C GLY A 54 10.90 -2.08 24.03
N PRO A 55 9.76 -2.80 24.08
CA PRO A 55 9.74 -4.26 23.98
C PRO A 55 9.88 -4.80 22.55
N LEU A 56 9.76 -3.94 21.52
CA LEU A 56 9.75 -4.33 20.11
C LEU A 56 10.87 -3.60 19.35
N SER A 57 11.37 -4.21 18.27
CA SER A 57 12.28 -3.53 17.34
C SER A 57 11.54 -2.50 16.50
N VAL A 58 12.28 -1.56 15.90
CA VAL A 58 11.75 -0.62 14.90
C VAL A 58 11.05 -1.36 13.77
N SER A 59 11.61 -2.46 13.28
CA SER A 59 10.99 -3.27 12.23
C SER A 59 9.64 -3.84 12.63
N HIS A 60 9.48 -4.31 13.88
CA HIS A 60 8.20 -4.79 14.39
C HIS A 60 7.16 -3.67 14.46
N TRP A 61 7.53 -2.51 15.00
CA TRP A 61 6.65 -1.35 15.05
C TRP A 61 6.17 -0.90 13.67
N VAL A 62 7.09 -0.82 12.70
CA VAL A 62 6.77 -0.43 11.33
C VAL A 62 5.85 -1.46 10.69
N ASN A 63 6.17 -2.75 10.82
CA ASN A 63 5.36 -3.82 10.27
C ASN A 63 3.95 -3.80 10.84
N ASP A 64 3.80 -3.80 12.16
CA ASP A 64 2.49 -3.90 12.80
C ASP A 64 1.66 -2.63 12.57
N GLY A 65 2.31 -1.45 12.59
CA GLY A 65 1.65 -0.18 12.29
C GLY A 65 1.15 -0.10 10.85
N LEU A 66 2.00 -0.42 9.86
CA LEU A 66 1.61 -0.39 8.45
C LEU A 66 0.57 -1.47 8.14
N MET A 67 0.72 -2.67 8.70
CA MET A 67 -0.24 -3.75 8.53
C MET A 67 -1.60 -3.42 9.16
N ALA A 68 -1.63 -2.76 10.32
CA ALA A 68 -2.88 -2.30 10.93
C ALA A 68 -3.63 -1.32 10.01
N VAL A 69 -2.92 -0.36 9.40
CA VAL A 69 -3.54 0.57 8.44
C VAL A 69 -3.98 -0.15 7.17
N PHE A 70 -3.15 -1.06 6.63
CA PHE A 70 -3.50 -1.87 5.46
C PHE A 70 -4.77 -2.69 5.70
N PHE A 71 -4.83 -3.44 6.80
CA PHE A 71 -6.00 -4.25 7.13
C PHE A 71 -7.24 -3.42 7.47
N LEU A 72 -7.07 -2.21 8.02
CA LEU A 72 -8.19 -1.30 8.20
C LEU A 72 -8.79 -0.92 6.85
N LEU A 73 -7.97 -0.50 5.88
CA LEU A 73 -8.45 -0.13 4.54
C LEU A 73 -9.09 -1.33 3.81
N VAL A 74 -8.43 -2.49 3.84
CA VAL A 74 -8.97 -3.73 3.27
C VAL A 74 -10.29 -4.12 3.95
N GLY A 75 -10.36 -4.02 5.28
CA GLY A 75 -11.59 -4.32 6.02
C GLY A 75 -12.74 -3.38 5.67
N LEU A 76 -12.47 -2.09 5.47
CA LEU A 76 -13.45 -1.12 5.01
C LEU A 76 -13.93 -1.41 3.58
N GLU A 77 -13.00 -1.81 2.70
CA GLU A 77 -13.32 -2.17 1.32
C GLU A 77 -14.17 -3.45 1.26
N ILE A 78 -13.81 -4.48 2.01
CA ILE A 78 -14.62 -5.71 2.14
C ILE A 78 -16.00 -5.38 2.68
N LYS A 79 -16.10 -4.53 3.73
CA LYS A 79 -17.39 -4.10 4.27
C LYS A 79 -18.23 -3.39 3.20
N ARG A 80 -17.63 -2.51 2.40
CA ARG A 80 -18.28 -1.83 1.28
C ARG A 80 -18.82 -2.83 0.25
N GLU A 81 -18.01 -3.82 -0.13
CA GLU A 81 -18.42 -4.85 -1.10
C GLU A 81 -19.52 -5.78 -0.58
N VAL A 82 -19.51 -6.08 0.72
CA VAL A 82 -20.53 -6.93 1.37
C VAL A 82 -21.87 -6.20 1.49
N LEU A 83 -21.88 -4.87 1.66
CA LEU A 83 -23.10 -4.09 1.80
C LEU A 83 -23.71 -3.72 0.43
N ASP A 84 -22.90 -3.14 -0.45
CA ASP A 84 -23.40 -2.51 -1.69
C ASP A 84 -22.80 -3.12 -2.97
N GLY A 85 -21.80 -4.00 -2.82
CA GLY A 85 -21.00 -4.52 -3.95
C GLY A 85 -21.35 -5.94 -4.38
N GLN A 86 -20.37 -6.59 -5.01
CA GLN A 86 -20.56 -7.91 -5.60
C GLN A 86 -20.78 -9.02 -4.58
N LEU A 87 -20.36 -8.83 -3.32
CA LEU A 87 -20.54 -9.80 -2.23
C LEU A 87 -21.85 -9.61 -1.46
N SER A 88 -22.73 -8.70 -1.89
CA SER A 88 -24.02 -8.44 -1.23
C SER A 88 -24.95 -9.65 -1.21
N THR A 89 -24.91 -10.51 -2.23
CA THR A 89 -25.80 -11.66 -2.39
C THR A 89 -25.09 -12.98 -2.10
N TRP A 90 -25.78 -13.90 -1.41
CA TRP A 90 -25.26 -15.22 -1.03
C TRP A 90 -24.62 -16.01 -2.19
N PRO A 91 -25.21 -16.10 -3.40
CA PRO A 91 -24.60 -16.83 -4.52
C PRO A 91 -23.26 -16.25 -4.99
N ARG A 92 -23.05 -14.94 -4.86
CA ARG A 92 -21.80 -14.27 -5.30
C ARG A 92 -20.67 -14.35 -4.27
N ARG A 93 -20.97 -14.71 -3.01
CA ARG A 93 -19.95 -14.96 -1.98
C ARG A 93 -19.25 -16.31 -2.14
N VAL A 94 -19.96 -17.30 -2.70
CA VAL A 94 -19.49 -18.69 -2.79
C VAL A 94 -18.33 -18.83 -3.79
N LEU A 95 -18.35 -18.11 -4.92
CA LEU A 95 -17.29 -18.18 -5.93
C LEU A 95 -15.89 -17.78 -5.40
N PRO A 96 -15.70 -16.58 -4.80
CA PRO A 96 -14.41 -16.23 -4.18
C PRO A 96 -14.13 -17.05 -2.92
N GLY A 97 -15.14 -17.46 -2.15
CA GLY A 97 -14.97 -18.31 -0.98
C GLY A 97 -14.40 -19.70 -1.30
N ILE A 98 -14.78 -20.30 -2.43
CA ILE A 98 -14.21 -21.55 -2.93
C ILE A 98 -12.82 -21.32 -3.54
N ALA A 99 -12.59 -20.19 -4.22
CA ALA A 99 -11.28 -19.88 -4.80
C ALA A 99 -10.19 -19.59 -3.74
N ALA A 100 -10.60 -19.18 -2.54
CA ALA A 100 -9.70 -18.90 -1.41
C ALA A 100 -9.45 -20.12 -0.50
N ALA A 101 -10.21 -21.21 -0.66
CA ALA A 101 -10.11 -22.46 0.12
C ALA A 101 -9.21 -23.48 -0.58
#